data_AF-A0A257AW66-F1
#
_entry.id   AF-A0A257AW66-F1
#
_cell.length_a   1.000
_cell.length_b   1.000
_cell.length_c   1.000
_cell.angle_alpha   90.00
_cell.angle_beta   90.00
_cell.angle_gamma   90.00
#
_symmetry.space_group_name_H-M   'P 1'
#
loop_
_entity.id
_entity.type
_entity.pdbx_description
1 polymer ?
#
loop_
_entity_poly.entity_id
_entity_poly.type
_entity_poly.pdbx_seq_one_letter_code
_entity_poly.pdbx_strand_id
1 'polypeptide(L)'
;MEWADILDEGRPAAKAREIDFRRLANEARTLAGQSAMRFADTGHKLMPNLTDDEITLPFTFPDVNRNRPVEVERIIKGILPLPAEVERLHNLMMRRGVAQSVIAVADPGGDFEKAKALFSAPEPKVKREQFLFFLASQFTELSQLFAPKKLDRAARMKLFLDEAKEALAPVPKSPERDKLQKKIAEYEKKMPKISG
;
A
#
# COMPACT_ATOMS: atom_id res chain seq x y z
N MET A 1 -0.51 -5.84 1.25
CA MET A 1 -1.92 -6.05 1.64
C MET A 1 -2.62 -6.97 0.64
N GLU A 2 -2.54 -6.68 -0.65
CA GLU A 2 -3.23 -7.44 -1.72
C GLU A 2 -3.08 -8.96 -1.64
N TRP A 3 -1.88 -9.48 -1.32
CA TRP A 3 -1.67 -10.93 -1.17
C TRP A 3 -2.58 -11.59 -0.12
N ALA A 4 -2.73 -10.96 1.05
CA ALA A 4 -3.63 -11.46 2.08
C ALA A 4 -5.09 -11.40 1.61
N ASP A 5 -5.47 -10.29 0.96
CA ASP A 5 -6.83 -10.08 0.48
C ASP A 5 -7.22 -11.13 -0.61
N ILE A 6 -6.29 -11.48 -1.51
CA ILE A 6 -6.45 -12.58 -2.49
C ILE A 6 -6.71 -13.92 -1.79
N LEU A 7 -5.97 -14.21 -0.72
CA LEU A 7 -6.14 -15.45 0.05
C LEU A 7 -7.50 -15.45 0.77
N ASP A 8 -7.94 -14.32 1.34
CA ASP A 8 -9.27 -14.26 1.94
C ASP A 8 -10.40 -14.38 0.91
N GLU A 9 -10.22 -13.84 -0.30
CA GLU A 9 -11.16 -13.95 -1.40
C GLU A 9 -11.32 -15.39 -1.89
N GLY A 10 -10.20 -16.12 -2.00
CA GLY A 10 -10.21 -17.53 -2.41
C GLY A 10 -10.66 -18.51 -1.32
N ARG A 11 -10.61 -18.10 -0.05
CA ARG A 11 -10.91 -18.94 1.11
C ARG A 11 -12.28 -19.66 1.03
N PRO A 12 -13.41 -19.01 0.68
CA PRO A 12 -14.71 -19.69 0.62
C PRO A 12 -14.76 -20.82 -0.41
N ALA A 13 -14.02 -20.70 -1.52
CA ALA A 13 -13.96 -21.72 -2.57
C ALA A 13 -13.05 -22.90 -2.20
N ALA A 14 -12.16 -22.74 -1.22
CA ALA A 14 -11.15 -23.73 -0.86
C ALA A 14 -11.69 -24.95 -0.09
N LYS A 15 -12.94 -24.92 0.37
CA LYS A 15 -13.63 -26.00 1.10
C LYS A 15 -12.73 -26.64 2.18
N ALA A 16 -12.24 -27.87 1.96
CA ALA A 16 -11.41 -28.61 2.90
C ALA A 16 -10.08 -27.91 3.25
N ARG A 17 -9.61 -26.96 2.42
CA ARG A 17 -8.38 -26.19 2.65
C ARG A 17 -8.61 -24.79 3.19
N GLU A 18 -9.82 -24.46 3.65
CA GLU A 18 -10.14 -23.13 4.20
C GLU A 18 -9.17 -22.68 5.30
N ILE A 19 -8.78 -23.62 6.16
CA ILE A 19 -7.85 -23.37 7.29
C ILE A 19 -6.48 -22.93 6.77
N ASP A 20 -5.97 -23.53 5.69
CA ASP A 20 -4.68 -23.17 5.09
C ASP A 20 -4.70 -21.73 4.57
N PHE A 21 -5.76 -21.35 3.84
CA PHE A 21 -5.93 -20.00 3.31
C PHE A 21 -5.98 -18.97 4.42
N ARG A 22 -6.76 -19.24 5.47
CA ARG A 22 -6.86 -18.36 6.63
C ARG A 22 -5.50 -18.20 7.33
N ARG A 23 -4.75 -19.29 7.51
CA ARG A 23 -3.40 -19.25 8.10
C ARG A 23 -2.47 -18.36 7.27
N LEU A 24 -2.39 -18.61 5.96
CA LEU A 24 -1.53 -17.84 5.05
C LEU A 24 -1.94 -16.36 5.00
N ALA A 25 -3.24 -16.05 4.99
CA ALA A 25 -3.72 -14.67 5.00
C ALA A 25 -3.30 -13.95 6.30
N ASN A 26 -3.39 -14.62 7.45
CA ASN A 26 -2.97 -14.06 8.73
C ASN A 26 -1.44 -13.85 8.82
N GLU A 27 -0.65 -14.78 8.31
CA GLU A 27 0.81 -14.64 8.19
C GLU A 27 1.17 -13.45 7.30
N ALA A 28 0.54 -13.36 6.12
CA ALA A 28 0.73 -12.25 5.19
C ALA A 28 0.36 -10.90 5.81
N ARG A 29 -0.74 -10.82 6.57
CA ARG A 29 -1.13 -9.60 7.31
C ARG A 29 -0.12 -9.23 8.37
N THR A 30 0.40 -10.22 9.10
CA THR A 30 1.40 -9.99 10.16
C THR A 30 2.68 -9.40 9.57
N LEU A 31 3.20 -9.99 8.50
CA LEU A 31 4.38 -9.49 7.78
C LEU A 31 4.13 -8.09 7.19
N ALA A 32 2.98 -7.89 6.54
CA ALA A 32 2.58 -6.58 6.04
C ALA A 32 2.50 -5.55 7.17
N GLY A 33 2.05 -5.95 8.37
CA GLY A 33 1.93 -5.07 9.52
C GLY A 33 3.27 -4.59 10.03
N GLN A 34 4.28 -5.48 10.05
CA GLN A 34 5.66 -5.11 10.39
C GLN A 34 6.25 -4.16 9.34
N SER A 35 6.06 -4.45 8.05
CA SER A 35 6.53 -3.57 6.97
C SER A 35 5.83 -2.21 6.99
N ALA A 36 4.53 -2.16 7.27
CA ALA A 36 3.80 -0.91 7.42
C ALA A 36 4.39 -0.07 8.56
N MET A 37 4.66 -0.66 9.73
CA MET A 37 5.26 0.10 10.84
C MET A 37 6.64 0.67 10.48
N ARG A 38 7.47 -0.06 9.72
CA ARG A 38 8.73 0.48 9.18
C ARG A 38 8.50 1.64 8.22
N PHE A 39 7.51 1.51 7.34
CA PHE A 39 7.12 2.61 6.44
C PHE A 39 6.72 3.85 7.25
N ALA A 40 5.95 3.68 8.32
CA ALA A 40 5.54 4.81 9.16
C ALA A 40 6.71 5.45 9.91
N ASP A 41 7.61 4.66 10.49
CA ASP A 41 8.81 5.19 11.12
C ASP A 41 9.69 5.98 10.13
N THR A 42 9.92 5.43 8.93
CA THR A 42 10.68 6.11 7.88
C THR A 42 9.96 7.38 7.41
N GLY A 43 8.65 7.31 7.16
CA GLY A 43 7.86 8.45 6.70
C GLY A 43 7.83 9.58 7.72
N HIS A 44 7.59 9.26 9.00
CA HIS A 44 7.62 10.21 10.10
C HIS A 44 8.97 10.92 10.22
N LYS A 45 10.08 10.19 10.08
CA LYS A 45 11.44 10.77 10.09
C LYS A 45 11.74 11.59 8.83
N LEU A 46 11.17 11.22 7.70
CA LEU A 46 11.43 11.86 6.41
C LEU A 46 10.65 13.17 6.28
N MET A 47 9.35 13.19 6.60
CA MET A 47 8.46 14.32 6.30
C MET A 47 8.94 15.69 6.82
N PRO A 48 9.44 15.84 8.05
CA PRO A 48 9.97 17.12 8.54
C PRO A 48 11.19 17.61 7.76
N ASN A 49 11.93 16.69 7.12
CA ASN A 49 13.15 16.97 6.38
C ASN A 49 12.89 17.21 4.88
N LEU A 50 11.65 17.02 4.40
CA LEU A 50 11.29 17.32 3.01
C LEU A 50 11.06 18.83 2.88
N THR A 51 12.12 19.63 2.82
CA THR A 51 12.02 21.09 2.73
C THR A 51 12.02 21.60 1.29
N ASP A 52 12.70 20.88 0.39
CA ASP A 52 12.89 21.29 -1.00
C ASP A 52 11.58 21.25 -1.80
N ASP A 53 11.43 22.13 -2.78
CA ASP A 53 10.24 22.20 -3.64
C ASP A 53 10.13 20.98 -4.57
N GLU A 54 11.27 20.37 -4.91
CA GLU A 54 11.37 19.16 -5.71
C GLU A 54 12.13 18.08 -4.95
N ILE A 55 11.64 16.85 -5.04
CA ILE A 55 12.21 15.67 -4.40
C ILE A 55 12.81 14.78 -5.48
N THR A 56 14.12 14.55 -5.41
CA THR A 56 14.81 13.59 -6.27
C THR A 56 14.38 12.18 -5.89
N LEU A 57 14.08 11.36 -6.90
CA LEU A 57 13.78 9.94 -6.77
C LEU A 57 15.02 9.17 -7.28
N PRO A 58 15.95 8.78 -6.38
CA PRO A 58 17.27 8.28 -6.76
C PRO A 58 17.23 6.78 -7.13
N PHE A 59 16.27 6.39 -7.95
CA PHE A 59 16.08 5.01 -8.39
C PHE A 59 15.50 4.99 -9.80
N THR A 60 15.74 3.89 -10.50
CA THR A 60 15.20 3.67 -11.84
C THR A 60 13.82 3.01 -11.78
N PHE A 61 13.09 3.07 -12.90
CA PHE A 61 11.87 2.28 -13.01
C PHE A 61 12.20 0.78 -12.89
N PRO A 62 11.49 0.01 -12.05
CA PRO A 62 11.79 -1.40 -11.83
C PRO A 62 11.41 -2.23 -13.07
N ASP A 63 12.32 -3.10 -13.51
CA ASP A 63 12.06 -4.08 -14.58
C ASP A 63 11.24 -5.26 -14.04
N VAL A 64 9.94 -5.03 -13.85
CA VAL A 64 9.01 -6.01 -13.27
C VAL A 64 7.65 -5.95 -13.95
N ASN A 65 6.96 -7.08 -13.97
CA ASN A 65 5.59 -7.13 -14.48
C ASN A 65 4.63 -6.41 -13.52
N ARG A 66 3.98 -5.35 -14.02
CA ARG A 66 2.95 -4.60 -13.29
C ARG A 66 1.58 -5.30 -13.27
N ASN A 67 1.36 -6.27 -14.15
CA ASN A 67 0.11 -7.00 -14.22
C ASN A 67 0.09 -8.07 -13.14
N ARG A 68 -1.11 -8.35 -12.63
CA ARG A 68 -1.32 -9.45 -11.69
C ARG A 68 -0.91 -10.77 -12.37
N PRO A 69 -0.10 -11.64 -11.73
CA PRO A 69 0.21 -12.95 -12.27
C PRO A 69 -1.07 -13.75 -12.53
N VAL A 70 -1.14 -14.41 -13.69
CA VAL A 70 -2.34 -15.14 -14.12
C VAL A 70 -2.72 -16.27 -13.16
N GLU A 71 -1.75 -16.80 -12.44
CA GLU A 71 -1.93 -17.88 -11.47
C GLU A 71 -2.67 -17.43 -10.21
N VAL A 72 -2.79 -16.12 -9.96
CA VAL A 72 -3.62 -15.58 -8.86
C VAL A 72 -5.08 -16.01 -9.01
N GLU A 73 -5.58 -16.13 -10.23
CA GLU A 73 -6.96 -16.58 -10.50
C GLU A 73 -7.22 -18.00 -9.99
N ARG A 74 -6.19 -18.85 -9.89
CA ARG A 74 -6.33 -20.18 -9.29
C ARG A 74 -6.55 -20.08 -7.78
N ILE A 75 -5.82 -19.19 -7.12
CA ILE A 75 -5.95 -18.93 -5.68
C ILE A 75 -7.34 -18.42 -5.36
N ILE A 76 -7.85 -17.45 -6.14
CA ILE A 76 -9.21 -16.90 -6.01
C ILE A 76 -10.28 -18.00 -6.20
N LYS A 77 -10.02 -18.99 -7.06
CA LYS A 77 -10.89 -20.17 -7.23
C LYS A 77 -10.72 -21.23 -6.12
N GLY A 78 -10.00 -20.92 -5.04
CA GLY A 78 -9.79 -21.83 -3.90
C GLY A 78 -8.72 -22.88 -4.13
N ILE A 79 -7.95 -22.79 -5.22
CA ILE A 79 -6.88 -23.74 -5.55
C ILE A 79 -5.57 -23.16 -5.03
N LEU A 80 -5.14 -23.62 -3.85
CA LEU A 80 -3.86 -23.24 -3.28
C LEU A 80 -2.71 -24.02 -3.95
N PRO A 81 -1.76 -23.33 -4.63
CA PRO A 81 -0.61 -23.95 -5.28
C PRO A 81 0.30 -24.70 -4.29
N LEU A 82 1.31 -25.41 -4.83
CA LEU A 82 2.33 -26.04 -3.99
C LEU A 82 3.14 -24.97 -3.23
N PRO A 83 3.72 -25.26 -2.05
CA PRO A 83 4.40 -24.26 -1.23
C PRO A 83 5.45 -23.42 -1.98
N ALA A 84 6.27 -24.04 -2.83
CA ALA A 84 7.26 -23.32 -3.64
C ALA A 84 6.61 -22.35 -4.65
N GLU A 85 5.45 -22.71 -5.21
CA GLU A 85 4.70 -21.83 -6.12
C GLU A 85 4.05 -20.67 -5.36
N VAL A 86 3.57 -20.91 -4.14
CA VAL A 86 3.02 -19.87 -3.25
C VAL A 86 4.08 -18.81 -2.95
N GLU A 87 5.30 -19.22 -2.60
CA GLU A 87 6.41 -18.30 -2.36
C GLU A 87 6.79 -17.52 -3.62
N ARG A 88 6.92 -18.20 -4.76
CA ARG A 88 7.18 -17.55 -6.05
C ARG A 88 6.12 -16.50 -6.38
N LEU A 89 4.84 -16.85 -6.24
CA LEU A 89 3.73 -15.93 -6.54
C LEU A 89 3.69 -14.75 -5.57
N HIS A 90 3.95 -14.98 -4.29
CA HIS A 90 4.08 -13.92 -3.31
C HIS A 90 5.20 -12.94 -3.69
N ASN A 91 6.37 -13.46 -4.12
CA ASN A 91 7.47 -12.63 -4.60
C ASN A 91 7.12 -11.80 -5.85
N LEU A 92 6.40 -12.38 -6.82
CA LEU A 92 5.90 -11.66 -7.99
C LEU A 92 4.92 -10.55 -7.59
N MET A 93 4.01 -10.82 -6.66
CA MET A 93 3.06 -9.83 -6.14
C MET A 93 3.76 -8.70 -5.38
N MET A 94 4.81 -9.00 -4.61
CA MET A 94 5.61 -7.97 -3.95
C MET A 94 6.31 -7.07 -4.96
N ARG A 95 6.98 -7.65 -5.97
CA ARG A 95 7.63 -6.89 -7.06
C ARG A 95 6.64 -6.01 -7.82
N ARG A 96 5.45 -6.55 -8.11
CA ARG A 96 4.36 -5.76 -8.69
C ARG A 96 3.97 -4.59 -7.80
N GLY A 97 3.83 -4.81 -6.50
CA GLY A 97 3.52 -3.75 -5.53
C GLY A 97 4.56 -2.62 -5.56
N VAL A 98 5.85 -2.95 -5.68
CA VAL A 98 6.92 -1.95 -5.85
C VAL A 98 6.71 -1.14 -7.13
N ALA A 99 6.44 -1.78 -8.28
CA ALA A 99 6.14 -1.05 -9.51
C ALA A 99 4.92 -0.13 -9.37
N GLN A 100 3.86 -0.58 -8.70
CA GLN A 100 2.68 0.25 -8.45
C GLN A 100 3.01 1.47 -7.58
N SER A 101 3.84 1.31 -6.54
CA SER A 101 4.30 2.44 -5.73
C SER A 101 5.16 3.42 -6.52
N VAL A 102 6.05 2.91 -7.39
CA VAL A 102 6.88 3.74 -8.29
C VAL A 102 6.02 4.53 -9.28
N ILE A 103 4.99 3.90 -9.84
CA ILE A 103 4.02 4.58 -10.71
C ILE A 103 3.27 5.66 -9.91
N ALA A 104 2.76 5.32 -8.73
CA ALA A 104 1.94 6.23 -7.92
C ALA A 104 2.70 7.44 -7.38
N VAL A 105 4.01 7.31 -7.10
CA VAL A 105 4.82 8.48 -6.68
C VAL A 105 5.11 9.41 -7.86
N ALA A 106 5.25 8.87 -9.08
CA ALA A 106 5.51 9.66 -10.28
C ALA A 106 4.25 10.31 -10.87
N ASP A 107 3.08 9.69 -10.72
CA ASP A 107 1.80 10.25 -11.14
C ASP A 107 0.68 9.79 -10.18
N PRO A 108 0.00 10.72 -9.47
CA PRO A 108 -1.11 10.38 -8.60
C PRO A 108 -2.30 9.69 -9.29
N GLY A 109 -2.43 9.86 -10.61
CA GLY A 109 -3.44 9.18 -11.44
C GLY A 109 -3.07 7.74 -11.79
N GLY A 110 -1.87 7.29 -11.45
CA GLY A 110 -1.40 5.94 -11.74
C GLY A 110 -0.99 5.72 -13.20
N ASP A 111 -0.67 6.78 -13.94
CA ASP A 111 -0.27 6.68 -15.34
C ASP A 111 1.15 6.11 -15.48
N PHE A 112 1.23 4.90 -16.03
CA PHE A 112 2.48 4.19 -16.23
C PHE A 112 3.38 4.82 -17.29
N GLU A 113 2.84 5.32 -18.40
CA GLU A 113 3.68 5.88 -19.46
C GLU A 113 4.32 7.19 -18.97
N LYS A 114 3.58 7.98 -18.19
CA LYS A 114 4.16 9.15 -17.51
C LYS A 114 5.23 8.77 -16.49
N ALA A 115 4.98 7.74 -15.68
CA ALA A 115 5.97 7.25 -14.74
C ALA A 115 7.25 6.80 -15.48
N LYS A 116 7.11 6.02 -16.55
CA LYS A 116 8.24 5.58 -17.37
C LYS A 116 9.00 6.75 -17.98
N ALA A 117 8.30 7.78 -18.47
CA ALA A 117 8.91 8.98 -19.02
C ALA A 117 9.71 9.75 -17.94
N LEU A 118 9.14 9.94 -16.75
CA LEU A 118 9.79 10.60 -15.62
C LEU A 118 11.07 9.86 -15.20
N PHE A 119 11.01 8.53 -15.08
CA PHE A 119 12.16 7.71 -14.68
C PHE A 119 13.17 7.43 -15.80
N SER A 120 12.92 7.92 -17.01
CA SER A 120 13.93 7.92 -18.09
C SER A 120 14.83 9.16 -18.04
N ALA A 121 14.50 10.16 -17.21
CA ALA A 121 15.35 11.32 -16.98
C ALA A 121 16.63 10.93 -16.20
N PRO A 122 17.77 11.62 -16.42
CA PRO A 122 19.00 11.36 -15.66
C PRO A 122 18.85 11.58 -14.14
N GLU A 123 18.00 12.52 -13.75
CA GLU A 123 17.67 12.83 -12.37
C GLU A 123 16.15 12.96 -12.23
N PRO A 124 15.42 11.85 -12.00
CA PRO A 124 13.97 11.87 -11.86
C PRO A 124 13.56 12.69 -10.63
N LYS A 125 12.70 13.69 -10.81
CA LYS A 125 12.20 14.56 -9.73
C LYS A 125 10.69 14.65 -9.76
N VAL A 126 10.09 14.80 -8.59
CA VAL A 126 8.68 15.12 -8.41
C VAL A 126 8.54 16.34 -7.53
N LYS A 127 7.45 17.08 -7.67
CA LYS A 127 7.15 18.17 -6.73
C LYS A 127 6.96 17.63 -5.32
N ARG A 128 7.37 18.38 -4.31
CA ARG A 128 7.16 18.05 -2.90
C ARG A 128 5.70 17.77 -2.57
N GLU A 129 4.79 18.61 -3.05
CA GLU A 129 3.34 18.44 -2.84
C GLU A 129 2.81 17.12 -3.41
N GLN A 130 3.36 16.67 -4.55
CA GLN A 130 3.01 15.39 -5.16
C GLN A 130 3.56 14.22 -4.33
N PHE A 131 4.80 14.33 -3.85
CA PHE A 131 5.40 13.31 -2.99
C PHE A 131 4.65 13.19 -1.65
N LEU A 132 4.26 14.30 -1.05
CA LEU A 132 3.46 14.34 0.17
C LEU A 132 2.05 13.80 -0.04
N PHE A 133 1.42 14.09 -1.18
CA PHE A 133 0.15 13.46 -1.55
C PHE A 133 0.29 11.94 -1.70
N PHE A 134 1.38 11.45 -2.31
CA PHE A 134 1.69 10.04 -2.38
C PHE A 134 1.83 9.42 -0.98
N LEU A 135 2.62 10.03 -0.09
CA LEU A 135 2.76 9.56 1.29
C LEU A 135 1.43 9.51 2.02
N ALA A 136 0.63 10.58 1.95
CA ALA A 136 -0.71 10.63 2.55
C ALA A 136 -1.61 9.49 2.03
N SER A 137 -1.54 9.20 0.73
CA SER A 137 -2.27 8.10 0.11
C SER A 137 -1.80 6.75 0.65
N GLN A 138 -0.49 6.51 0.71
CA GLN A 138 0.07 5.26 1.24
C GLN A 138 -0.27 5.05 2.71
N PHE A 139 -0.15 6.08 3.55
CA PHE A 139 -0.56 6.03 4.94
C PHE A 139 -2.04 5.67 5.09
N THR A 140 -2.90 6.31 4.28
CA THR A 140 -4.34 6.05 4.28
C THR A 140 -4.65 4.60 3.90
N GLU A 141 -4.04 4.06 2.85
CA GLU A 141 -4.25 2.65 2.46
C GLU A 141 -3.72 1.69 3.54
N LEU A 142 -2.48 1.90 4.02
CA LEU A 142 -1.86 1.03 5.02
C LEU A 142 -2.60 1.03 6.36
N SER A 143 -3.30 2.11 6.71
CA SER A 143 -4.17 2.16 7.89
C SER A 143 -5.19 1.01 7.91
N GLN A 144 -5.69 0.59 6.73
CA GLN A 144 -6.73 -0.44 6.62
C GLN A 144 -6.24 -1.82 7.03
N LEU A 145 -4.92 -2.04 7.05
CA LEU A 145 -4.35 -3.27 7.59
C LEU A 145 -4.68 -3.45 9.08
N PHE A 146 -4.84 -2.34 9.81
CA PHE A 146 -5.13 -2.31 11.24
C PHE A 146 -6.62 -2.17 11.56
N ALA A 147 -7.49 -2.21 10.54
CA ALA A 147 -8.93 -2.16 10.72
C ALA A 147 -9.48 -3.41 11.44
N PRO A 148 -10.72 -3.35 11.99
CA PRO A 148 -11.26 -4.40 12.87
C PRO A 148 -11.39 -5.78 12.22
N LYS A 149 -11.61 -5.81 10.90
CA LYS A 149 -11.73 -7.05 10.13
C LYS A 149 -10.38 -7.61 9.65
N LYS A 150 -9.27 -6.95 9.98
CA LYS A 150 -7.90 -7.36 9.62
C LYS A 150 -7.07 -7.60 10.88
N LEU A 151 -6.10 -6.74 11.20
CA LEU A 151 -5.26 -6.92 12.40
C LEU A 151 -5.89 -6.38 13.69
N ASP A 152 -6.98 -5.63 13.60
CA ASP A 152 -7.72 -5.04 14.73
C ASP A 152 -6.82 -4.31 15.75
N ARG A 153 -6.13 -3.26 15.28
CA ARG A 153 -5.24 -2.44 16.12
C ARG A 153 -5.59 -0.98 15.96
N ALA A 154 -6.67 -0.55 16.61
CA ALA A 154 -7.22 0.80 16.51
C ALA A 154 -6.17 1.92 16.72
N ALA A 155 -5.28 1.79 17.71
CA ALA A 155 -4.22 2.75 17.95
C ALA A 155 -3.24 2.89 16.77
N ARG A 156 -2.91 1.78 16.09
CA ARG A 156 -2.07 1.82 14.89
C ARG A 156 -2.83 2.36 13.69
N MET A 157 -4.11 2.01 13.55
CA MET A 157 -4.96 2.60 12.52
C MET A 157 -4.99 4.12 12.65
N LYS A 158 -5.17 4.63 13.88
CA LYS A 158 -5.14 6.07 14.17
C LYS A 158 -3.80 6.70 13.82
N LEU A 159 -2.68 6.09 14.25
CA LEU A 159 -1.33 6.58 13.93
C LEU A 159 -1.16 6.81 12.42
N PHE A 160 -1.54 5.85 11.58
CA PHE A 160 -1.42 6.02 10.13
C PHE A 160 -2.33 7.10 9.58
N LEU A 161 -3.54 7.26 10.12
CA LEU A 161 -4.47 8.30 9.67
C LEU A 161 -4.00 9.70 10.11
N ASP A 162 -3.34 9.82 11.27
CA ASP A 162 -2.71 11.06 11.72
C ASP A 162 -1.54 11.44 10.80
N GLU A 163 -0.63 10.50 10.51
CA GLU A 163 0.48 10.69 9.56
C GLU A 163 -0.03 11.05 8.16
N ALA A 164 -1.14 10.44 7.72
CA ALA A 164 -1.78 10.77 6.44
C ALA A 164 -2.29 12.23 6.42
N LYS A 165 -2.86 12.71 7.53
CA LYS A 165 -3.33 14.11 7.64
C LYS A 165 -2.17 15.08 7.65
N GLU A 166 -1.10 14.76 8.36
CA GLU A 166 0.11 15.57 8.42
C GLU A 166 0.73 15.72 7.01
N ALA A 167 0.90 14.60 6.30
CA ALA A 167 1.37 14.60 4.92
C ALA A 167 0.46 15.40 3.98
N LEU A 168 -0.86 15.34 4.18
CA LEU A 168 -1.84 16.01 3.30
C LEU A 168 -2.00 17.50 3.59
N ALA A 169 -1.65 17.98 4.78
CA ALA A 169 -1.86 19.35 5.21
C ALA A 169 -1.21 20.42 4.29
N PRO A 170 0.04 20.27 3.83
CA PRO A 170 0.67 21.23 2.91
C PRO A 170 0.29 21.04 1.44
N VAL A 171 -0.46 19.99 1.08
CA VAL A 171 -0.85 19.73 -0.30
C VAL A 171 -1.96 20.71 -0.71
N PRO A 172 -1.81 21.46 -1.83
CA PRO A 172 -2.82 22.40 -2.29
C PRO A 172 -4.18 21.76 -2.52
N LYS A 173 -5.24 22.56 -2.46
CA LYS A 173 -6.61 22.09 -2.73
C LYS A 173 -6.73 21.59 -4.16
N SER A 174 -7.23 20.37 -4.31
CA SER A 174 -7.57 19.74 -5.57
C SER A 174 -8.70 18.71 -5.36
N PRO A 175 -9.42 18.31 -6.42
CA PRO A 175 -10.42 17.24 -6.32
C PRO A 175 -9.85 15.94 -5.75
N GLU A 176 -8.61 15.59 -6.10
CA GLU A 176 -7.91 14.38 -5.64
C GLU A 176 -7.58 14.47 -4.15
N ARG A 177 -7.08 15.64 -3.70
CA ARG A 177 -6.80 15.93 -2.30
C ARG A 177 -8.08 15.87 -1.46
N ASP A 178 -9.19 16.39 -1.96
CA ASP A 178 -10.47 16.35 -1.25
C ASP A 178 -11.06 14.93 -1.19
N LYS A 179 -10.89 14.12 -2.25
CA LYS A 179 -11.24 12.68 -2.22
C LYS A 179 -10.45 11.95 -1.15
N LEU A 180 -9.14 12.18 -1.07
CA LEU A 180 -8.29 11.55 -0.07
C LEU A 180 -8.65 12.01 1.34
N GLN A 181 -8.90 13.31 1.55
CA GLN A 181 -9.32 13.84 2.84
C GLN A 181 -10.66 13.21 3.32
N LYS A 182 -11.63 13.05 2.41
CA LYS A 182 -12.88 12.34 2.71
C LYS A 182 -12.64 10.89 3.09
N LYS A 183 -11.78 10.19 2.36
CA LYS A 183 -11.42 8.79 2.63
C LYS A 183 -10.77 8.62 4.01
N ILE A 184 -9.86 9.52 4.40
CA ILE A 184 -9.28 9.55 5.75
C ILE A 184 -10.39 9.69 6.80
N ALA A 185 -11.28 10.68 6.65
CA ALA A 185 -12.37 10.90 7.60
C ALA A 185 -13.36 9.72 7.69
N GLU A 186 -13.63 9.03 6.56
CA GLU A 186 -14.43 7.81 6.54
C GLU A 186 -13.77 6.67 7.31
N TYR A 187 -12.45 6.52 7.19
CA TYR A 187 -11.71 5.51 7.93
C TYR A 187 -11.65 5.81 9.42
N GLU A 188 -11.49 7.08 9.79
CA GLU A 188 -11.53 7.48 11.20
C GLU A 188 -12.86 7.16 11.87
N LYS A 189 -13.98 7.40 11.18
CA LYS A 189 -15.33 7.04 11.67
C LYS A 189 -15.51 5.54 11.90
N LYS A 190 -14.74 4.70 11.21
CA LYS A 190 -14.78 3.24 11.31
C LYS A 190 -13.80 2.69 12.35
N MET A 191 -12.99 3.53 12.99
CA MET A 191 -12.08 3.09 14.03
C MET A 191 -12.84 2.62 15.28
N PRO A 192 -12.46 1.48 15.87
CA PRO A 192 -12.92 1.12 17.21
C PRO A 192 -12.52 2.19 18.23
N LYS A 193 -13.28 2.27 19.33
CA LYS A 193 -12.86 3.08 20.49
C LYS A 193 -11.53 2.52 21.01
N ILE A 194 -10.55 3.40 21.16
CA ILE A 194 -9.28 3.06 21.80
C ILE A 194 -9.54 3.09 23.31
N SER A 195 -9.61 1.92 23.95
CA SER A 195 -9.60 1.82 25.41
C SER A 195 -8.25 2.33 25.90
N GLY A 196 -8.26 3.32 26.81
CA GLY A 196 -7.07 3.86 27.46
C GLY A 196 -6.42 2.89 28.42
#